data_AF-A0A9D7NJN5-F1
#
_entry.id   AF-A0A9D7NJN5-F1
#
_cell.length_a   1.000
_cell.length_b   1.000
_cell.length_c   1.000
_cell.angle_alpha   90.00
_cell.angle_beta   90.00
_cell.angle_gamma   90.00
#
_symmetry.space_group_name_H-M   'P 1'
#
loop_
_entity.id
_entity.type
_entity.pdbx_description
1 polymer ?
#
loop_
_entity_poly.entity_id
_entity_poly.type
_entity_poly.pdbx_seq_one_letter_code
_entity_poly.pdbx_strand_id
1 'polypeptide(L)'
;MLFIEHAYGRAELLSQLQAAKQTTYANLAKDPGYTIVADRSPELGPVTNALTYQKGAWILHMLRNLLGDTAFQTGIRDYYQRFINGHATTTDFRLAMERASGKDLTRFFDQWLYQGGYIALKGSWTYDPGSKLVKITLQQTQPSNYVFDFSIEVGCYKAGELLPSITKHPVNAQTIEIAIPAATKPEKIELDPQMALLATWEFVETTPSNTKKK
;
A
#
# COMPACT_ATOMS: atom_id res chain seq x y z
N MET A 1 -8.17 2.00 -13.63
CA MET A 1 -8.64 2.98 -12.62
C MET A 1 -8.24 4.43 -12.94
N LEU A 2 -7.13 4.71 -13.65
CA LEU A 2 -6.78 6.08 -14.05
C LEU A 2 -7.85 6.76 -14.94
N PHE A 3 -8.49 6.00 -15.84
CA PHE A 3 -9.63 6.49 -16.61
C PHE A 3 -10.78 6.97 -15.70
N ILE A 4 -11.05 6.27 -14.61
CA ILE A 4 -12.13 6.61 -13.67
C ILE A 4 -11.82 7.93 -12.97
N GLU A 5 -10.59 8.11 -12.49
CA GLU A 5 -10.17 9.38 -11.88
C GLU A 5 -10.34 10.56 -12.84
N HIS A 6 -9.95 10.36 -14.11
CA HIS A 6 -10.08 11.40 -15.13
C HIS A 6 -11.54 11.69 -15.51
N ALA A 7 -12.37 10.67 -15.67
CA ALA A 7 -13.75 10.82 -16.17
C ALA A 7 -14.77 11.18 -15.08
N TYR A 8 -14.58 10.68 -13.86
CA TYR A 8 -15.57 10.74 -12.77
C TYR A 8 -15.01 11.37 -11.48
N GLY A 9 -13.72 11.70 -11.45
CA GLY A 9 -13.08 12.38 -10.34
C GLY A 9 -12.56 11.46 -9.24
N ARG A 10 -11.87 12.08 -8.27
CA ARG A 10 -11.12 11.37 -7.22
C ARG A 10 -12.02 10.62 -6.23
N ALA A 11 -13.20 11.15 -5.92
CA ALA A 11 -14.13 10.48 -5.00
C ALA A 11 -14.59 9.12 -5.56
N GLU A 12 -14.91 9.07 -6.86
CA GLU A 12 -15.29 7.84 -7.53
C GLU A 12 -14.12 6.85 -7.62
N LEU A 13 -12.90 7.35 -7.91
CA LEU A 13 -11.70 6.52 -7.85
C LEU A 13 -11.55 5.84 -6.47
N LEU A 14 -11.65 6.61 -5.38
CA LEU A 14 -11.49 6.08 -4.02
C LEU A 14 -12.57 5.04 -3.68
N SER A 15 -13.81 5.28 -4.11
CA SER A 15 -14.91 4.33 -3.97
C SER A 15 -14.61 3.00 -4.68
N GLN A 16 -14.16 3.07 -5.94
CA GLN A 16 -13.82 1.86 -6.70
C GLN A 16 -12.57 1.15 -6.18
N LEU A 17 -11.56 1.89 -5.71
CA LEU A 17 -10.41 1.31 -5.02
C LEU A 17 -10.88 0.57 -3.77
N GLN A 18 -11.76 1.15 -2.96
CA GLN A 18 -12.27 0.47 -1.77
C GLN A 18 -13.00 -0.84 -2.11
N ALA A 19 -13.86 -0.85 -3.13
CA ALA A 19 -14.53 -2.06 -3.60
C ALA A 19 -13.54 -3.12 -4.15
N ALA A 20 -12.55 -2.67 -4.93
CA ALA A 20 -11.50 -3.53 -5.46
C ALA A 20 -10.64 -4.14 -4.35
N LYS A 21 -10.32 -3.36 -3.30
CA LYS A 21 -9.59 -3.82 -2.11
C LYS A 21 -10.36 -4.94 -1.41
N GLN A 22 -11.62 -4.71 -1.09
CA GLN A 22 -12.49 -5.72 -0.45
C GLN A 22 -12.56 -7.01 -1.25
N THR A 23 -12.78 -6.92 -2.57
CA THR A 23 -12.85 -8.09 -3.45
C THR A 23 -11.53 -8.86 -3.50
N THR A 24 -10.41 -8.13 -3.59
CA THR A 24 -9.07 -8.74 -3.62
C THR A 24 -8.79 -9.49 -2.33
N TYR A 25 -9.10 -8.90 -1.17
CA TYR A 25 -8.92 -9.55 0.13
C TYR A 25 -9.83 -10.75 0.34
N ALA A 26 -11.10 -10.68 -0.10
CA ALA A 26 -12.01 -11.82 -0.04
C ALA A 26 -11.50 -13.02 -0.85
N ASN A 27 -10.79 -12.78 -1.96
CA ASN A 27 -10.17 -13.83 -2.75
C ASN A 27 -8.83 -14.30 -2.16
N LEU A 28 -8.00 -13.40 -1.62
CA LEU A 28 -6.77 -13.75 -0.92
C LEU A 28 -7.03 -14.56 0.35
N ALA A 29 -8.15 -14.35 1.04
CA ALA A 29 -8.53 -15.17 2.19
C ALA A 29 -8.78 -16.64 1.81
N LYS A 30 -9.16 -16.91 0.55
CA LYS A 30 -9.37 -18.27 0.03
C LYS A 30 -8.06 -18.92 -0.42
N ASP A 31 -7.08 -18.12 -0.83
CA ASP A 31 -5.74 -18.56 -1.23
C ASP A 31 -4.67 -17.60 -0.68
N PRO A 32 -4.32 -17.70 0.62
CA PRO A 32 -3.38 -16.77 1.26
C PRO A 32 -1.95 -16.89 0.72
N GLY A 33 -1.61 -18.04 0.11
CA GLY A 33 -0.29 -18.29 -0.47
C GLY A 33 -0.14 -17.75 -1.89
N TYR A 34 -1.17 -17.15 -2.48
CA TYR A 34 -1.17 -16.78 -3.89
C TYR A 34 -0.07 -15.78 -4.26
N THR A 35 0.82 -16.21 -5.16
CA THR A 35 1.83 -15.40 -5.83
C THR A 35 1.37 -15.04 -7.24
N ILE A 36 1.72 -13.85 -7.72
CA ILE A 36 1.35 -13.44 -9.09
C ILE A 36 2.18 -14.24 -10.08
N VAL A 37 3.49 -14.26 -9.87
CA VAL A 37 4.44 -15.03 -10.68
C VAL A 37 4.75 -16.32 -9.97
N ALA A 38 4.41 -17.44 -10.60
CA ALA A 38 4.72 -18.79 -10.15
C ALA A 38 4.94 -19.68 -11.35
N ASP A 39 5.64 -20.79 -11.14
CA ASP A 39 5.79 -21.83 -12.16
C ASP A 39 4.46 -22.57 -12.32
N ARG A 40 3.66 -22.14 -13.31
CA ARG A 40 2.35 -22.73 -13.65
C ARG A 40 2.38 -23.16 -15.10
N SER A 41 2.02 -24.42 -15.35
CA SER A 41 1.85 -24.96 -16.70
C SER A 41 0.38 -24.96 -17.11
N PRO A 42 0.04 -24.55 -18.35
CA PRO A 42 -1.32 -24.65 -18.87
C PRO A 42 -1.82 -26.09 -18.97
N GLU A 43 -0.92 -27.08 -19.00
CA GLU A 43 -1.27 -28.50 -19.01
C GLU A 43 -1.84 -28.97 -17.66
N LEU A 44 -1.47 -28.29 -16.57
CA LEU A 44 -1.88 -28.63 -15.21
C LEU A 44 -3.10 -27.81 -14.74
N GLY A 45 -3.48 -26.78 -15.50
CA GLY A 45 -4.64 -25.94 -15.21
C GLY A 45 -4.45 -24.47 -15.60
N PRO A 46 -5.37 -23.58 -15.15
CA PRO A 46 -5.29 -22.17 -15.46
C PRO A 46 -4.02 -21.52 -14.91
N VAL A 47 -3.23 -20.89 -15.80
CA VAL A 47 -2.02 -20.14 -15.41
C VAL A 47 -2.33 -18.79 -14.76
N THR A 48 -3.54 -18.26 -14.96
CA THR A 48 -4.05 -17.04 -14.34
C THR A 48 -5.43 -17.25 -13.74
N ASN A 49 -5.76 -16.47 -12.71
CA ASN A 49 -7.09 -16.42 -12.10
C ASN A 49 -7.48 -14.96 -11.79
N ALA A 50 -8.63 -14.76 -11.14
CA ALA A 50 -9.08 -13.42 -10.77
C ALA A 50 -8.05 -12.66 -9.89
N LEU A 51 -7.32 -13.35 -9.00
CA LEU A 51 -6.28 -12.73 -8.18
C LEU A 51 -5.11 -12.22 -9.01
N THR A 52 -4.75 -12.89 -10.11
CA THR A 52 -3.71 -12.39 -11.03
C THR A 52 -4.01 -10.96 -11.47
N TYR A 53 -5.25 -10.71 -11.90
CA TYR A 53 -5.68 -9.40 -12.40
C TYR A 53 -5.92 -8.40 -11.26
N GLN A 54 -6.59 -8.84 -10.18
CA GLN A 54 -6.94 -7.98 -9.06
C GLN A 54 -5.71 -7.50 -8.28
N LYS A 55 -4.88 -8.44 -7.80
CA LYS A 55 -3.62 -8.12 -7.09
C LYS A 55 -2.64 -7.45 -8.06
N GLY A 56 -2.55 -7.90 -9.32
CA GLY A 56 -1.72 -7.25 -10.33
C GLY A 56 -2.05 -5.77 -10.56
N ALA A 57 -3.34 -5.43 -10.65
CA ALA A 57 -3.78 -4.04 -10.79
C ALA A 57 -3.42 -3.19 -9.55
N TRP A 58 -3.54 -3.76 -8.34
CA TRP A 58 -3.09 -3.11 -7.11
C TRP A 58 -1.58 -2.87 -7.07
N ILE A 59 -0.77 -3.81 -7.57
CA ILE A 59 0.69 -3.66 -7.61
C ILE A 59 1.08 -2.50 -8.53
N LEU A 60 0.43 -2.37 -9.69
CA LEU A 60 0.65 -1.22 -10.58
C LEU A 60 0.22 0.10 -9.93
N HIS A 61 -0.89 0.10 -9.19
CA HIS A 61 -1.34 1.28 -8.43
C HIS A 61 -0.36 1.66 -7.32
N MET A 62 0.11 0.70 -6.52
CA MET A 62 1.13 0.93 -5.50
C MET A 62 2.44 1.42 -6.12
N LEU A 63 2.85 0.87 -7.26
CA LEU A 63 4.05 1.29 -7.99
C LEU A 63 3.92 2.75 -8.45
N ARG A 64 2.78 3.13 -9.03
CA ARG A 64 2.51 4.54 -9.38
C ARG A 64 2.64 5.45 -8.17
N ASN A 65 2.07 5.08 -7.02
CA ASN A 65 2.16 5.89 -5.79
C ASN A 65 3.59 5.99 -5.24
N LEU A 66 4.42 4.94 -5.43
CA LEU A 66 5.82 4.92 -5.04
C LEU A 66 6.70 5.82 -5.95
N LEU A 67 6.45 5.77 -7.25
CA LEU A 67 7.25 6.50 -8.26
C LEU A 67 6.78 7.94 -8.47
N GLY A 68 5.51 8.21 -8.23
CA GLY A 68 4.83 9.42 -8.69
C GLY A 68 4.46 9.34 -10.17
N ASP A 69 3.49 10.17 -10.55
CA ASP A 69 2.84 10.12 -11.87
C ASP A 69 3.81 10.32 -13.03
N THR A 70 4.71 11.30 -12.91
CA THR A 70 5.65 11.66 -13.97
C THR A 70 6.60 10.51 -14.30
N ALA A 71 7.22 9.91 -13.28
CA ALA A 71 8.15 8.80 -13.47
C ALA A 71 7.42 7.55 -13.96
N PHE A 72 6.24 7.25 -13.40
CA PHE A 72 5.41 6.12 -13.83
C PHE A 72 5.03 6.25 -15.32
N GLN A 73 4.49 7.40 -15.75
CA GLN A 73 4.12 7.62 -17.15
C GLN A 73 5.34 7.57 -18.09
N THR A 74 6.47 8.13 -17.66
CA THR A 74 7.73 8.07 -18.42
C THR A 74 8.19 6.62 -18.61
N GLY A 75 8.14 5.81 -17.55
CA GLY A 75 8.48 4.39 -17.61
C GLY A 75 7.54 3.61 -18.52
N ILE A 76 6.23 3.90 -18.50
CA ILE A 76 5.27 3.24 -19.40
C ILE A 76 5.58 3.56 -20.86
N ARG A 77 5.92 4.81 -21.17
CA ARG A 77 6.30 5.23 -22.53
C ARG A 77 7.61 4.56 -22.99
N ASP A 78 8.64 4.53 -22.15
CA ASP A 78 9.92 3.85 -22.45
C ASP A 78 9.71 2.35 -22.69
N TYR A 79 8.95 1.69 -21.80
CA TYR A 79 8.59 0.28 -21.96
C TYR A 79 7.88 0.03 -23.28
N TYR A 80 6.83 0.79 -23.58
CA TYR A 80 6.07 0.63 -24.82
C TYR A 80 6.94 0.84 -26.05
N GLN A 81 7.75 1.90 -26.10
CA GLN A 81 8.61 2.21 -27.26
C GLN A 81 9.63 1.11 -27.55
N ARG A 82 10.16 0.45 -26.51
CA ARG A 82 11.18 -0.61 -26.66
C ARG A 82 10.59 -1.92 -27.14
N PHE A 83 9.40 -2.26 -26.68
CA PHE A 83 8.81 -3.58 -26.86
C PHE A 83 7.58 -3.60 -27.77
N ILE A 84 7.25 -2.48 -28.41
CA ILE A 84 6.21 -2.43 -29.43
C ILE A 84 6.52 -3.46 -30.52
N ASN A 85 5.53 -4.29 -30.87
CA ASN A 85 5.63 -5.40 -31.82
C ASN A 85 6.65 -6.50 -31.43
N GLY A 86 7.07 -6.55 -30.16
CA GLY A 86 7.99 -7.57 -29.63
C GLY A 86 7.42 -8.32 -28.42
N HIS A 87 8.30 -9.08 -27.77
CA HIS A 87 8.01 -9.75 -26.51
C HIS A 87 8.65 -8.98 -25.35
N ALA A 88 8.02 -9.03 -24.18
CA ALA A 88 8.51 -8.39 -22.98
C ALA A 88 8.22 -9.25 -21.75
N THR A 89 9.07 -9.11 -20.75
CA THR A 89 8.99 -9.80 -19.47
C THR A 89 8.68 -8.84 -18.33
N THR A 90 8.32 -9.39 -17.17
CA THR A 90 8.23 -8.62 -15.92
C THR A 90 9.52 -7.87 -15.61
N THR A 91 10.68 -8.48 -15.89
CA THR A 91 11.99 -7.86 -15.70
C THR A 91 12.16 -6.65 -16.60
N ASP A 92 11.75 -6.74 -17.87
CA ASP A 92 11.81 -5.62 -18.81
C ASP A 92 10.98 -4.42 -18.34
N PHE A 93 9.78 -4.70 -17.81
CA PHE A 93 8.91 -3.70 -17.22
C PHE A 93 9.55 -3.05 -15.99
N ARG A 94 10.11 -3.85 -15.06
CA ARG A 94 10.85 -3.34 -13.90
C ARG A 94 11.96 -2.39 -14.34
N LEU A 95 12.82 -2.83 -15.26
CA LEU A 95 13.95 -2.03 -15.73
C LEU A 95 13.52 -0.70 -16.39
N ALA A 96 12.39 -0.67 -17.10
CA ALA A 96 11.85 0.58 -17.64
C ALA A 96 11.41 1.56 -16.54
N MET A 97 10.79 1.04 -15.49
CA MET A 97 10.38 1.84 -14.33
C MET A 97 11.58 2.35 -13.52
N GLU A 98 12.61 1.53 -13.36
CA GLU A 98 13.86 1.92 -12.70
C GLU A 98 14.59 3.02 -13.48
N ARG A 99 14.70 2.88 -14.81
CA ARG A 99 15.28 3.94 -15.68
C ARG A 99 14.54 5.27 -15.55
N ALA A 100 13.21 5.23 -15.51
CA ALA A 100 12.39 6.44 -15.45
C ALA A 100 12.39 7.11 -14.07
N SER A 101 12.58 6.33 -12.99
CA SER A 101 12.47 6.83 -11.61
C SER A 101 13.81 7.01 -10.91
N GLY A 102 14.88 6.38 -11.39
CA GLY A 102 16.18 6.30 -10.72
C GLY A 102 16.17 5.48 -9.42
N LYS A 103 15.09 4.71 -9.15
CA LYS A 103 14.96 3.87 -7.95
C LYS A 103 15.30 2.42 -8.29
N ASP A 104 15.90 1.70 -7.34
CA ASP A 104 15.95 0.23 -7.37
C ASP A 104 14.58 -0.32 -6.96
N LEU A 105 13.97 -1.12 -7.83
CA LEU A 105 12.65 -1.70 -7.66
C LEU A 105 12.72 -3.22 -7.43
N THR A 106 13.91 -3.80 -7.29
CA THR A 106 14.10 -5.24 -7.06
C THR A 106 13.24 -5.72 -5.89
N ARG A 107 13.41 -5.11 -4.71
CA ARG A 107 12.63 -5.47 -3.50
C ARG A 107 11.12 -5.29 -3.69
N PHE A 108 10.71 -4.24 -4.41
CA PHE A 108 9.29 -4.01 -4.68
C PHE A 108 8.72 -5.17 -5.51
N PHE A 109 9.34 -5.52 -6.62
CA PHE A 109 8.84 -6.59 -7.49
C PHE A 109 8.90 -7.95 -6.77
N ASP A 110 9.99 -8.24 -6.07
CA ASP A 110 10.14 -9.46 -5.27
C ASP A 110 9.00 -9.64 -4.27
N GLN A 111 8.76 -8.63 -3.44
CA GLN A 111 7.73 -8.65 -2.40
C GLN A 111 6.31 -8.76 -2.94
N TRP A 112 6.03 -8.13 -4.08
CA TRP A 112 4.64 -8.00 -4.52
C TRP A 112 4.23 -9.06 -5.53
N LEU A 113 5.15 -9.52 -6.38
CA LEU A 113 4.87 -10.50 -7.43
C LEU A 113 5.24 -11.92 -7.03
N TYR A 114 6.35 -12.09 -6.32
CA TYR A 114 6.94 -13.40 -6.05
C TYR A 114 6.69 -13.87 -4.62
N GLN A 115 6.49 -12.95 -3.67
CA GLN A 115 6.07 -13.32 -2.31
C GLN A 115 4.53 -13.44 -2.22
N GLY A 116 4.10 -14.53 -1.58
CA GLY A 116 2.70 -14.77 -1.25
C GLY A 116 2.23 -13.88 -0.11
N GLY A 117 0.94 -13.97 0.21
CA GLY A 117 0.35 -13.21 1.32
C GLY A 117 -0.05 -11.78 0.96
N TYR A 118 -0.37 -11.05 2.03
CA TYR A 118 -0.91 -9.71 2.03
C TYR A 118 -0.50 -8.99 3.31
N ILE A 119 -0.57 -7.65 3.32
CA ILE A 119 -0.33 -6.87 4.52
C ILE A 119 -1.60 -6.89 5.39
N ALA A 120 -1.43 -7.23 6.66
CA ALA A 120 -2.41 -7.00 7.70
C ALA A 120 -1.70 -6.32 8.88
N LEU A 121 -2.27 -5.25 9.41
CA LEU A 121 -1.71 -4.51 10.53
C LEU A 121 -2.64 -4.53 11.74
N LYS A 122 -2.06 -4.48 12.93
CA LYS A 122 -2.73 -3.99 14.13
C LYS A 122 -2.01 -2.75 14.60
N GLY A 123 -2.76 -1.75 15.03
CA GLY A 123 -2.14 -0.55 15.54
C GLY A 123 -3.00 0.22 16.50
N SER A 124 -2.35 1.12 17.20
CA SER A 124 -3.02 2.09 18.03
C SER A 124 -2.34 3.43 17.95
N TRP A 125 -3.06 4.49 18.30
CA TRP A 125 -2.50 5.81 18.46
C TRP A 125 -2.93 6.47 19.76
N THR A 126 -2.06 7.32 20.27
CA THR A 126 -2.30 8.17 21.44
C THR A 126 -1.83 9.59 21.13
N TYR A 127 -2.43 10.58 21.80
CA TYR A 127 -1.91 11.94 21.81
C TYR A 127 -1.34 12.26 23.18
N ASP A 128 -0.12 12.76 23.20
CA ASP A 128 0.58 13.23 24.40
C ASP A 128 0.61 14.78 24.40
N PRO A 129 -0.23 15.44 25.23
CA PRO A 129 -0.26 16.90 25.29
C PRO A 129 1.03 17.53 25.79
N GLY A 130 1.82 16.82 26.60
CA GLY A 130 3.07 17.32 27.17
C GLY A 130 4.17 17.43 26.12
N SER A 131 4.28 16.43 25.25
CA SER A 131 5.25 16.43 24.14
C SER A 131 4.69 16.98 22.83
N LYS A 132 3.37 17.21 22.73
CA LYS A 132 2.69 17.61 21.48
C LYS A 132 2.94 16.62 20.34
N LEU A 133 2.92 15.33 20.67
CA LEU A 133 3.15 14.24 19.72
C LEU A 133 1.94 13.31 19.67
N VAL A 134 1.58 12.93 18.45
CA VAL A 134 0.80 11.73 18.19
C VAL A 134 1.77 10.57 18.12
N LYS A 135 1.60 9.59 19.00
CA LYS A 135 2.40 8.36 19.02
C LYS A 135 1.56 7.24 18.44
N ILE A 136 2.08 6.57 17.42
CA ILE A 136 1.42 5.48 16.72
C ILE A 136 2.30 4.25 16.82
N THR A 137 1.71 3.12 17.21
CA THR A 137 2.37 1.82 17.12
C THR A 137 1.67 1.01 16.06
N LEU A 138 2.43 0.48 15.09
CA LEU A 138 1.93 -0.42 14.06
C LEU A 138 2.68 -1.74 14.14
N GLN A 139 1.94 -2.84 14.10
CA GLN A 139 2.45 -4.20 14.09
C GLN A 139 1.93 -4.92 12.85
N GLN A 140 2.83 -5.57 12.11
CA GLN A 140 2.47 -6.50 11.04
C GLN A 140 1.93 -7.80 11.65
N THR A 141 0.78 -8.27 11.19
CA THR A 141 0.07 -9.43 11.75
C THR A 141 -0.45 -10.40 10.70
N GLN A 142 0.03 -10.30 9.46
CA GLN A 142 -0.30 -11.26 8.42
C GLN A 142 0.11 -12.70 8.80
N PRO A 143 -0.52 -13.73 8.22
CA PRO A 143 -0.19 -15.12 8.53
C PRO A 143 1.24 -15.57 8.15
N SER A 144 1.92 -14.87 7.24
CA SER A 144 3.29 -15.21 6.84
C SER A 144 4.32 -14.58 7.79
N ASN A 145 5.46 -15.26 7.95
CA ASN A 145 6.62 -14.71 8.70
C ASN A 145 7.41 -13.65 7.90
N TYR A 146 6.92 -13.28 6.71
CA TYR A 146 7.56 -12.30 5.85
C TYR A 146 7.21 -10.89 6.33
N VAL A 147 8.24 -10.09 6.62
CA VAL A 147 8.10 -8.68 6.99
C VAL A 147 8.08 -7.85 5.71
N PHE A 148 6.93 -7.25 5.40
CA PHE A 148 6.80 -6.37 4.25
C PHE A 148 7.53 -5.06 4.49
N ASP A 149 8.13 -4.52 3.42
CA ASP A 149 8.73 -3.19 3.35
C ASP A 149 7.89 -2.29 2.44
N PHE A 150 7.30 -1.26 3.03
CA PHE A 150 6.45 -0.30 2.35
C PHE A 150 6.43 1.03 3.10
N SER A 151 5.90 2.07 2.48
CA SER A 151 5.58 3.32 3.16
C SER A 151 4.09 3.40 3.41
N ILE A 152 3.69 3.76 4.62
CA ILE A 152 2.30 4.03 4.97
C ILE A 152 2.06 5.53 5.06
N GLU A 153 0.94 5.97 4.50
CA GLU A 153 0.46 7.34 4.70
C GLU A 153 -0.31 7.42 6.02
N VAL A 154 -0.07 8.47 6.79
CA VAL A 154 -0.82 8.78 8.00
C VAL A 154 -1.44 10.16 7.83
N GLY A 155 -2.77 10.19 7.77
CA GLY A 155 -3.58 11.39 7.75
C GLY A 155 -3.95 11.85 9.14
N CYS A 156 -3.59 13.08 9.49
CA CYS A 156 -3.96 13.72 10.74
C CYS A 156 -5.00 14.82 10.49
N TYR A 157 -6.21 14.61 11.01
CA TYR A 157 -7.34 15.54 10.92
C TYR A 157 -7.38 16.43 12.16
N LYS A 158 -7.25 17.75 11.97
CA LYS A 158 -7.48 18.71 13.04
C LYS A 158 -8.97 18.97 13.20
N ALA A 159 -9.36 19.42 14.39
CA ALA A 159 -10.74 19.74 14.71
C ALA A 159 -11.36 20.68 13.66
N GLY A 160 -12.41 20.20 12.98
CA GLY A 160 -13.14 20.97 11.98
C GLY A 160 -12.48 21.09 10.60
N GLU A 161 -11.31 20.47 10.37
CA GLU A 161 -10.69 20.40 9.04
C GLU A 161 -11.19 19.18 8.26
N LEU A 162 -11.64 19.40 7.02
CA LEU A 162 -12.11 18.32 6.14
C LEU A 162 -10.96 17.51 5.52
N LEU A 163 -9.78 18.12 5.38
CA LEU A 163 -8.62 17.49 4.75
C LEU A 163 -7.55 17.17 5.80
N PRO A 164 -6.94 15.98 5.75
CA PRO A 164 -5.86 15.65 6.66
C PRO A 164 -4.55 16.30 6.22
N SER A 165 -3.69 16.55 7.21
CA SER A 165 -2.25 16.65 6.97
C SER A 165 -1.67 15.25 6.82
N ILE A 166 -1.06 14.94 5.66
CA ILE A 166 -0.57 13.60 5.33
C ILE A 166 0.96 13.55 5.50
N THR A 167 1.43 12.53 6.21
CA THR A 167 2.86 12.20 6.33
C THR A 167 3.10 10.76 5.89
N LYS A 168 4.28 10.46 5.35
CA LYS A 168 4.67 9.11 4.91
C LYS A 168 5.72 8.53 5.84
N HIS A 169 5.53 7.30 6.28
CA HIS A 169 6.42 6.62 7.22
C HIS A 169 6.80 5.23 6.71
N PRO A 170 8.09 4.84 6.76
CA PRO A 170 8.52 3.50 6.38
C PRO A 170 8.04 2.47 7.40
N VAL A 171 7.57 1.33 6.91
CA VAL A 171 7.19 0.15 7.67
C VAL A 171 8.03 -1.01 7.12
N ASN A 172 9.10 -1.36 7.83
CA ASN A 172 10.09 -2.35 7.39
C ASN A 172 10.51 -3.31 8.52
N ALA A 173 9.78 -3.28 9.64
CA ALA A 173 9.97 -4.15 10.79
C ALA A 173 8.61 -4.75 11.22
N GLN A 174 8.67 -5.80 12.04
CA GLN A 174 7.47 -6.45 12.59
C GLN A 174 6.59 -5.47 13.37
N THR A 175 7.23 -4.61 14.16
CA THR A 175 6.60 -3.54 14.92
C THR A 175 7.39 -2.25 14.70
N ILE A 176 6.69 -1.16 14.47
CA ILE A 176 7.28 0.18 14.37
C ILE A 176 6.53 1.16 15.27
N GLU A 177 7.23 2.22 15.63
CA GLU A 177 6.66 3.37 16.31
C GLU A 177 6.84 4.61 15.43
N ILE A 178 5.78 5.40 15.30
CA ILE A 178 5.77 6.64 14.54
C ILE A 178 5.39 7.76 15.51
N ALA A 179 6.15 8.85 15.46
CA ALA A 179 5.83 10.08 16.19
C ALA A 179 5.55 11.20 15.20
N ILE A 180 4.36 11.79 15.28
CA ILE A 180 3.93 12.91 14.42
C ILE A 180 3.73 14.14 15.29
N PRO A 181 4.43 15.26 15.05
CA PRO A 181 4.18 16.52 15.72
C PRO A 181 2.74 17.00 15.49
N ALA A 182 2.03 17.30 16.58
CA ALA A 182 0.68 17.86 16.55
C ALA A 182 0.51 18.87 17.68
N ALA A 183 0.29 20.14 17.33
CA ALA A 183 0.17 21.22 18.32
C ALA A 183 -1.04 21.07 19.26
N THR A 184 -2.10 20.43 18.76
CA THR A 184 -3.33 20.11 19.47
C THR A 184 -3.70 18.65 19.22
N LYS A 185 -4.57 18.09 20.08
CA LYS A 185 -5.08 16.73 19.88
C LYS A 185 -5.82 16.65 18.53
N PRO A 186 -5.41 15.74 17.62
CA PRO A 186 -6.16 15.50 16.40
C PRO A 186 -7.56 14.94 16.70
N GLU A 187 -8.51 15.26 15.84
CA GLU A 187 -9.86 14.69 15.89
C GLU A 187 -9.86 13.23 15.44
N LYS A 188 -9.06 12.93 14.40
CA LYS A 188 -8.94 11.59 13.83
C LYS A 188 -7.53 11.39 13.28
N ILE A 189 -6.99 10.19 13.47
CA ILE A 189 -5.86 9.67 12.72
C ILE A 189 -6.35 8.56 11.78
N GLU A 190 -5.99 8.64 10.51
CA GLU A 190 -6.36 7.68 9.49
C GLU A 190 -5.12 7.14 8.80
N LEU A 191 -5.05 5.81 8.67
CA LEU A 191 -4.01 5.17 7.88
C LEU A 191 -4.45 5.10 6.42
N ASP A 192 -3.53 5.43 5.52
CA ASP A 192 -3.69 5.38 4.07
C ASP A 192 -4.96 6.08 3.53
N PRO A 193 -5.18 7.37 3.87
CA PRO A 193 -6.40 8.10 3.47
C PRO A 193 -6.55 8.25 1.95
N GLN A 194 -5.48 8.04 1.17
CA GLN A 194 -5.50 8.11 -0.29
C GLN A 194 -5.61 6.74 -0.98
N MET A 195 -5.80 5.66 -0.22
CA MET A 195 -5.87 4.29 -0.76
C MET A 195 -4.66 3.93 -1.63
N ALA A 196 -3.46 4.33 -1.20
CA ALA A 196 -2.22 4.08 -1.91
C ALA A 196 -1.73 2.63 -1.72
N LEU A 197 -2.24 1.90 -0.71
CA LEU A 197 -1.72 0.60 -0.29
C LEU A 197 -2.80 -0.49 -0.24
N LEU A 198 -2.48 -1.67 -0.80
CA LEU A 198 -3.23 -2.90 -0.57
C LEU A 198 -2.85 -3.51 0.80
N ALA A 199 -3.45 -2.98 1.86
CA ALA A 199 -3.26 -3.40 3.25
C ALA A 199 -4.56 -3.40 4.05
N THR A 200 -4.75 -4.29 5.02
CA THR A 200 -5.83 -4.21 6.02
C THR A 200 -5.28 -3.83 7.38
N TRP A 201 -6.12 -3.26 8.24
CA TRP A 201 -5.72 -2.94 9.60
C TRP A 201 -6.87 -2.91 10.60
N GLU A 202 -6.54 -3.27 11.84
CA GLU A 202 -7.30 -2.90 13.03
C GLU A 202 -6.56 -1.72 13.69
N PHE A 203 -7.18 -0.54 13.72
CA PHE A 203 -6.52 0.68 14.20
C PHE A 203 -7.42 1.44 15.16
N VAL A 204 -6.95 1.66 16.39
CA VAL A 204 -7.77 2.23 17.48
C VAL A 204 -7.07 3.39 18.18
N GLU A 205 -7.84 4.40 18.59
CA GLU A 205 -7.35 5.38 19.55
C GLU A 205 -7.32 4.73 20.94
N THR A 206 -6.18 4.82 21.63
CA THR A 206 -6.08 4.41 23.02
C THR A 206 -5.99 5.64 23.92
N THR A 207 -6.73 5.61 25.03
CA THR A 207 -6.54 6.60 26.09
C THR A 207 -5.27 6.24 26.85
N PRO A 208 -4.38 7.19 27.18
CA PRO A 208 -3.25 6.88 28.04
C PRO A 208 -3.74 6.24 29.35
N SER A 209 -3.34 4.99 29.60
CA SER A 209 -3.58 4.32 30.87
C SER A 209 -2.96 5.19 31.96
N ASN A 210 -3.81 5.80 32.80
CA ASN A 210 -3.36 6.61 33.92
C ASN A 210 -2.94 5.64 35.05
N THR A 211 -1.84 4.91 34.85
CA THR A 211 -1.23 4.07 35.87
C THR A 211 -0.56 4.99 36.90
N LYS A 212 -1.38 5.59 37.77
CA LYS A 212 -0.90 6.13 39.04
C LYS A 212 -0.31 4.94 39.82
N LYS A 213 1.03 4.89 39.87
CA LYS A 213 1.77 4.18 40.92
C LYS A 213 1.13 4.54 42.27
N LYS A 214 0.61 3.53 42.96
CA LYS A 214 0.46 3.53 44.41
C LYS A 214 1.49 2.57 44.96
#